data_AF-A0A1C2DRT6-F1
#
_entry.id   AF-A0A1C2DRT6-F1
#
_cell.length_a   1.000
_cell.length_b   1.000
_cell.length_c   1.000
_cell.angle_alpha   90.00
_cell.angle_beta   90.00
_cell.angle_gamma   90.00
#
_symmetry.space_group_name_H-M   'P 1'
#
loop_
_entity.id
_entity.type
_entity.pdbx_description
1 polymer ?
#
loop_
_entity_poly.entity_id
_entity_poly.type
_entity_poly.pdbx_seq_one_letter_code
_entity_poly.pdbx_strand_id
1 'polypeptide(L)'
;MGLKDLIRKPEQVTRTREENDEAALAFIAAAPVSATHKPKRKRKKAPTFVRTTFSLSKELNRQIDKISLLPRSFRASRSDVIRAGVIALQQLDKADLLALLETASKAEPLDVTKEDDREE
;
A
#
# COMPACT_ATOMS: atom_id res chain seq x y z
N MET A 1 -34.56 -24.23 55.88
CA MET A 1 -33.11 -23.96 56.01
C MET A 1 -32.64 -23.33 54.69
N GLY A 2 -32.46 -22.01 54.64
CA GLY A 2 -32.25 -21.27 53.38
C GLY A 2 -30.77 -21.14 52.99
N LEU A 3 -30.44 -21.36 51.72
CA LEU A 3 -29.10 -21.26 51.10
C LEU A 3 -28.55 -19.82 50.95
N LYS A 4 -29.09 -18.84 51.69
CA LYS A 4 -28.75 -17.42 51.49
C LYS A 4 -27.46 -16.99 52.21
N ASP A 5 -26.90 -17.85 53.05
CA ASP A 5 -25.76 -17.51 53.92
C ASP A 5 -24.41 -18.02 53.38
N LEU A 6 -24.37 -18.64 52.18
CA LEU A 6 -23.16 -19.29 51.63
C LEU A 6 -22.29 -18.42 50.71
N ILE A 7 -22.61 -17.14 50.53
CA ILE A 7 -21.75 -16.23 49.74
C ILE A 7 -20.95 -15.37 50.72
N ARG A 8 -19.87 -15.94 51.24
CA ARG A 8 -18.84 -15.19 51.96
C ARG A 8 -18.10 -14.34 50.91
N LYS A 9 -18.46 -13.06 50.79
CA LYS A 9 -17.70 -12.10 49.96
C LYS A 9 -16.24 -12.15 50.42
N PRO A 10 -15.26 -12.25 49.50
CA PRO A 10 -13.86 -12.19 49.89
C PRO A 10 -13.63 -10.87 50.61
N GLU A 11 -13.12 -10.97 51.83
CA GLU A 11 -12.73 -9.85 52.66
C GLU A 11 -11.66 -9.07 51.89
N GLN A 12 -12.07 -7.94 51.31
CA GLN A 12 -11.14 -7.05 50.63
C GLN A 12 -10.28 -6.43 51.73
N VAL A 13 -9.08 -6.97 51.93
CA VAL A 13 -8.06 -6.36 52.78
C VAL A 13 -7.79 -4.97 52.20
N THR A 14 -8.35 -3.94 52.82
CA THR A 14 -8.09 -2.55 52.47
C THR A 14 -6.68 -2.22 52.91
N ARG A 15 -5.70 -2.64 52.10
CA ARG A 15 -4.31 -2.24 52.28
C ARG A 15 -4.23 -0.73 52.17
N THR A 16 -3.43 -0.13 53.04
CA THR A 16 -3.20 1.32 52.99
C THR A 16 -2.54 1.67 51.66
N ARG A 17 -2.66 2.93 51.22
CA ARG A 17 -2.07 3.38 49.95
C ARG A 17 -0.56 3.11 49.92
N GLU A 18 0.11 3.28 51.05
CA GLU A 18 1.54 3.09 51.22
C GLU A 18 1.95 1.61 51.01
N GLU A 19 1.18 0.66 51.55
CA GLU A 19 1.40 -0.77 51.34
C GLU A 19 1.22 -1.20 49.87
N ASN A 20 0.30 -0.55 49.17
CA ASN A 20 0.08 -0.81 47.74
C ASN A 20 1.23 -0.24 46.90
N ASP A 21 1.74 0.94 47.26
CA ASP A 21 2.88 1.55 46.58
C ASP A 21 4.16 0.71 46.80
N GLU A 22 4.38 0.19 48.00
CA GLU A 22 5.51 -0.70 48.31
C GLU A 22 5.42 -2.03 47.55
N ALA A 23 4.23 -2.64 47.50
CA ALA A 23 3.99 -3.87 46.74
C ALA A 23 4.16 -3.67 45.21
N ALA A 24 3.77 -2.50 44.69
CA ALA A 24 3.97 -2.16 43.29
C ALA A 24 5.46 -2.03 42.94
N LEU A 25 6.25 -1.40 43.81
CA LEU A 25 7.70 -1.28 43.63
C LEU A 25 8.40 -2.64 43.66
N ALA A 26 8.02 -3.52 44.60
CA ALA A 26 8.55 -4.88 44.67
C ALA A 26 8.22 -5.69 43.40
N PHE A 27 7.02 -5.52 42.86
CA PHE A 27 6.59 -6.18 41.62
C PHE A 27 7.38 -5.69 40.39
N ILE A 28 7.60 -4.37 40.27
CA ILE A 28 8.41 -3.80 39.18
C ILE A 28 9.86 -4.27 39.27
N ALA A 29 10.43 -4.34 40.48
CA ALA A 29 11.80 -4.78 40.71
C ALA A 29 12.01 -6.28 40.42
N ALA A 30 10.98 -7.11 40.65
CA ALA A 30 11.03 -8.54 40.39
C ALA A 30 10.87 -8.91 38.90
N ALA A 31 10.46 -7.97 38.04
CA ALA A 31 10.29 -8.23 36.63
C ALA A 31 11.66 -8.39 35.92
N PRO A 32 11.91 -9.51 35.22
CA PRO A 32 13.20 -9.72 34.55
C PRO A 32 13.37 -8.73 33.39
N VAL A 33 14.32 -7.81 33.52
CA VAL A 33 14.66 -6.79 32.51
C VAL A 33 15.54 -7.39 31.40
N SER A 34 15.05 -8.43 30.73
CA SER A 34 15.77 -9.10 29.64
C SER A 34 14.85 -9.35 28.44
N ALA A 35 14.38 -8.26 27.85
CA ALA A 35 13.84 -8.27 26.51
C ALA A 35 14.55 -7.20 25.67
N THR A 36 15.86 -7.34 25.49
CA THR A 36 16.55 -6.60 24.43
C THR A 36 16.07 -7.14 23.09
N HIS A 37 15.04 -6.50 22.54
CA HIS A 37 14.57 -6.78 21.19
C HIS A 37 15.70 -6.44 20.21
N LYS A 38 16.50 -7.45 19.82
CA LYS A 38 17.47 -7.28 18.74
C LYS A 38 16.71 -6.84 17.50
N PRO A 39 16.98 -5.65 16.93
CA PRO A 39 16.30 -5.23 15.71
C PRO A 39 16.68 -6.21 14.61
N LYS A 40 15.74 -7.07 14.22
CA LYS A 40 15.93 -7.94 13.05
C LYS A 40 16.12 -7.03 11.85
N ARG A 41 17.36 -6.86 11.39
CA ARG A 41 17.68 -6.16 10.14
C ARG A 41 16.91 -6.85 9.02
N LYS A 42 15.78 -6.26 8.61
CA LYS A 42 15.05 -6.70 7.42
C LYS A 42 16.02 -6.53 6.25
N ARG A 43 16.51 -7.64 5.70
CA ARG A 43 17.30 -7.63 4.46
C ARG A 43 16.47 -6.88 3.41
N LYS A 44 16.96 -5.74 2.93
CA LYS A 44 16.33 -5.02 1.83
C LYS A 44 16.43 -5.93 0.60
N LYS A 45 15.32 -6.55 0.21
CA LYS A 45 15.27 -7.32 -1.03
C LYS A 45 15.57 -6.35 -2.18
N ALA A 46 16.41 -6.79 -3.12
CA ALA A 46 16.67 -6.02 -4.33
C ALA A 46 15.34 -5.71 -5.04
N PRO A 47 15.16 -4.49 -5.59
CA PRO A 47 13.92 -4.14 -6.26
C PRO A 47 13.73 -5.02 -7.49
N THR A 48 12.63 -5.77 -7.53
CA THR A 48 12.26 -6.62 -8.68
C THR A 48 11.87 -5.82 -9.91
N PHE A 49 11.50 -4.55 -9.73
CA PHE A 49 11.00 -3.68 -10.80
C PHE A 49 11.75 -2.35 -10.83
N VAL A 50 12.17 -1.94 -12.02
CA VAL A 50 12.65 -0.59 -12.29
C VAL A 50 11.45 0.32 -12.50
N ARG A 51 11.38 1.43 -11.77
CA ARG A 51 10.31 2.43 -11.92
C ARG A 51 10.74 3.44 -12.98
N THR A 52 9.92 3.60 -14.01
CA THR A 52 10.14 4.56 -15.09
C THR A 52 9.01 5.58 -15.11
N THR A 53 9.36 6.83 -15.35
CA THR A 53 8.40 7.94 -15.52
C THR A 53 8.44 8.41 -16.97
N PHE A 54 7.27 8.60 -17.57
CA PHE A 54 7.14 9.11 -18.94
C PHE A 54 5.90 9.98 -19.04
N SER A 55 5.94 10.94 -19.95
CA SER A 55 4.85 11.87 -20.20
C SER A 55 3.92 11.30 -21.26
N LEU A 56 2.62 11.43 -21.04
CA LEU A 56 1.56 11.02 -21.97
C LEU A 56 0.56 12.15 -22.13
N SER A 57 -0.09 12.20 -23.30
CA SER A 57 -1.25 13.07 -23.49
C SER A 57 -2.39 12.66 -22.53
N LYS A 58 -3.26 13.63 -22.20
CA LYS A 58 -4.44 13.40 -21.34
C LYS A 58 -5.35 12.31 -21.91
N GLU A 59 -5.48 12.27 -23.23
CA GLU A 59 -6.30 11.28 -23.92
C GLU A 59 -5.71 9.86 -23.81
N LEU A 60 -4.40 9.69 -24.04
CA LEU A 60 -3.76 8.38 -23.86
C LEU A 60 -3.84 7.89 -22.42
N ASN A 61 -3.67 8.78 -21.43
CA ASN A 61 -3.87 8.42 -20.02
C ASN A 61 -5.28 7.89 -19.74
N ARG A 62 -6.31 8.54 -20.28
CA ARG A 62 -7.71 8.09 -20.14
C ARG A 62 -7.94 6.74 -20.83
N GLN A 63 -7.32 6.50 -21.97
CA GLN A 63 -7.44 5.22 -22.67
C GLN A 63 -6.79 4.08 -21.89
N ILE A 64 -5.61 4.30 -21.30
CA ILE A 64 -4.96 3.32 -20.42
C ILE A 64 -5.86 2.99 -19.22
N ASP A 65 -6.46 4.00 -18.60
CA ASP A 65 -7.40 3.80 -17.49
C ASP A 65 -8.61 2.97 -17.90
N LYS A 66 -9.24 3.28 -19.04
CA LYS A 66 -10.35 2.49 -19.57
C LYS A 66 -9.96 1.03 -19.77
N ILE A 67 -8.81 0.76 -20.38
CA ILE A 67 -8.33 -0.61 -20.62
C ILE A 67 -8.08 -1.34 -19.30
N SER A 68 -7.51 -0.67 -18.30
CA SER A 68 -7.25 -1.27 -16.99
C SER A 68 -8.51 -1.73 -16.25
N LEU A 69 -9.66 -1.11 -16.58
CA LEU A 69 -10.97 -1.43 -15.99
C LEU A 69 -11.78 -2.45 -16.81
N LEU A 70 -11.30 -2.87 -17.98
CA LEU A 70 -12.00 -3.86 -18.82
C LEU A 70 -12.11 -5.25 -18.18
N PRO A 71 -11.05 -5.81 -17.56
CA PRO A 71 -11.12 -7.16 -17.02
C PRO A 71 -12.06 -7.22 -15.81
N ARG A 72 -13.08 -8.08 -15.89
CA ARG A 72 -14.03 -8.30 -14.78
C ARG A 72 -13.55 -9.32 -13.75
N SER A 73 -12.60 -10.17 -14.13
CA SER A 73 -12.15 -11.32 -13.34
C SER A 73 -10.90 -11.06 -12.52
N PHE A 74 -10.07 -10.08 -12.90
CA PHE A 74 -8.85 -9.73 -12.20
C PHE A 74 -8.60 -8.23 -12.29
N ARG A 75 -7.78 -7.72 -11.37
CA ARG A 75 -7.38 -6.31 -11.37
C ARG A 75 -6.15 -6.13 -12.25
N ALA A 76 -6.27 -5.40 -13.35
CA ALA A 76 -5.13 -4.95 -14.15
C ALA A 76 -4.64 -3.59 -13.65
N SER A 77 -3.32 -3.44 -13.44
CA SER A 77 -2.72 -2.13 -13.19
C SER A 77 -2.36 -1.44 -14.51
N ARG A 78 -2.13 -0.12 -14.47
CA ARG A 78 -1.61 0.63 -15.63
C ARG A 78 -0.31 0.02 -16.17
N SER A 79 0.56 -0.46 -15.29
CA SER A 79 1.80 -1.15 -15.68
C SER A 79 1.54 -2.47 -16.41
N ASP A 80 0.45 -3.19 -16.08
CA ASP A 80 0.06 -4.40 -16.82
C ASP A 80 -0.42 -4.07 -18.22
N VAL A 81 -1.19 -2.99 -18.39
CA VAL A 81 -1.63 -2.52 -19.72
C VAL A 81 -0.43 -2.18 -20.60
N ILE A 82 0.56 -1.49 -20.05
CA ILE A 82 1.80 -1.16 -20.78
C ILE A 82 2.58 -2.44 -21.14
N ARG A 83 2.71 -3.39 -20.20
CA ARG A 83 3.34 -4.68 -20.49
C ARG A 83 2.62 -5.45 -21.59
N ALA A 84 1.28 -5.49 -21.55
CA ALA A 84 0.47 -6.13 -22.58
C ALA A 84 0.66 -5.45 -23.95
N GLY A 85 0.73 -4.11 -23.97
CA GLY A 85 1.05 -3.36 -25.19
C GLY A 85 2.41 -3.72 -25.77
N VAL A 86 3.45 -3.83 -24.94
CA VAL A 86 4.79 -4.25 -25.39
C VAL A 86 4.77 -5.69 -25.94
N ILE A 87 4.08 -6.61 -25.27
CA ILE A 87 3.93 -7.99 -25.74
C ILE A 87 3.23 -8.03 -27.10
N ALA A 88 2.17 -7.23 -27.28
CA ALA A 88 1.46 -7.13 -28.55
C ALA A 88 2.37 -6.57 -29.67
N LEU A 89 3.17 -5.54 -29.39
CA LEU A 89 4.12 -4.98 -30.34
C LEU A 89 5.21 -5.99 -30.75
N GLN A 90 5.62 -6.88 -29.84
CA GLN A 90 6.60 -7.94 -30.14
C GLN A 90 6.06 -9.04 -31.05
N GLN A 91 4.73 -9.15 -31.21
CA GLN A 91 4.10 -10.12 -32.10
C GLN A 91 3.98 -9.61 -33.54
N LEU A 92 4.22 -8.31 -33.78
CA LEU A 92 4.17 -7.72 -35.10
C LEU A 92 5.46 -8.00 -35.88
N ASP A 93 5.32 -8.08 -37.21
CA ASP A 93 6.46 -8.12 -38.11
C ASP A 93 7.24 -6.81 -38.05
N LYS A 94 8.55 -6.89 -38.35
CA LYS A 94 9.45 -5.74 -38.26
C LYS A 94 8.99 -4.55 -39.11
N ALA A 95 8.42 -4.81 -40.29
CA ALA A 95 7.93 -3.75 -41.18
C ALA A 95 6.75 -3.00 -40.56
N ASP A 96 5.78 -3.74 -40.02
CA ASP A 96 4.57 -3.19 -39.40
C ASP A 96 4.90 -2.43 -38.11
N LEU A 97 5.82 -2.95 -37.31
CA LEU A 97 6.29 -2.28 -36.10
C LEU A 97 6.92 -0.92 -36.43
N LEU A 98 7.73 -0.83 -37.49
CA LEU A 98 8.35 0.42 -37.92
C LEU A 98 7.32 1.43 -38.41
N ALA A 99 6.35 0.99 -39.22
CA ALA A 99 5.26 1.87 -39.70
C ALA A 99 4.39 2.40 -38.55
N LEU A 100 4.09 1.56 -37.56
CA LEU A 100 3.33 1.94 -36.37
C LEU A 100 4.11 2.95 -35.51
N LEU A 101 5.41 2.74 -35.32
CA LEU A 101 6.27 3.67 -34.58
C LEU A 101 6.41 5.02 -35.29
N GLU A 102 6.52 5.04 -36.61
CA GLU A 102 6.56 6.28 -37.39
C GLU A 102 5.26 7.08 -37.20
N THR A 103 4.12 6.40 -37.25
CA THR A 103 2.81 7.02 -37.01
C THR A 103 2.71 7.58 -35.59
N ALA A 104 3.14 6.81 -34.59
CA ALA A 104 3.13 7.24 -33.19
C ALA A 104 4.06 8.42 -32.92
N SER A 105 5.22 8.51 -33.59
CA SER A 105 6.15 9.64 -33.43
C SER A 105 5.64 10.95 -34.03
N LYS A 106 4.77 10.87 -35.05
CA LYS A 106 4.20 12.05 -35.74
C LYS A 106 2.90 12.53 -35.09
N ALA A 107 2.26 11.70 -34.26
CA ALA A 107 1.09 12.09 -33.50
C ALA A 107 1.52 13.09 -32.42
N GLU A 108 1.41 14.38 -32.72
CA GLU A 108 1.80 15.45 -31.80
C GLU A 108 1.04 15.35 -30.45
N PRO A 109 1.69 15.70 -29.33
CA PRO A 109 1.00 15.91 -28.08
C PRO A 109 0.13 17.16 -28.21
N LEU A 110 -1.20 16.99 -28.22
CA LEU A 110 -2.17 18.09 -28.17
C LEU A 110 -1.78 19.07 -27.05
N ASP A 111 -1.43 20.29 -27.46
CA ASP A 111 -1.00 21.39 -26.61
C ASP A 111 -2.18 21.80 -25.70
N VAL A 112 -2.11 21.46 -24.41
CA VAL A 112 -3.20 21.65 -23.43
C VAL A 112 -3.25 23.10 -22.91
N THR A 113 -2.60 24.04 -23.59
CA THR A 113 -2.35 25.41 -23.08
C THR A 113 -3.34 26.46 -23.57
N LYS A 114 -4.45 26.10 -24.25
CA LYS A 114 -5.34 27.09 -24.89
C LYS A 114 -6.78 27.21 -24.38
N GLU A 115 -7.22 26.47 -23.36
CA GLU A 115 -8.65 26.47 -22.99
C GLU A 115 -9.02 26.86 -21.54
N ASP A 116 -8.07 27.29 -20.69
CA ASP A 116 -8.40 27.61 -19.28
C ASP A 116 -8.40 29.12 -18.93
N ASP A 117 -8.31 30.05 -19.89
CA ASP A 117 -8.35 31.51 -19.63
C ASP A 117 -9.56 32.24 -20.24
N ARG A 118 -10.70 31.57 -20.35
CA ARG A 118 -12.00 32.26 -20.54
C ARG A 118 -13.04 31.65 -19.62
N GLU A 119 -13.29 32.38 -18.53
CA GLU A 119 -14.48 32.39 -17.66
C GLU A 119 -14.08 32.25 -16.18
N GLU A 120 -13.74 33.39 -15.57
CA GLU A 120 -14.43 33.92 -14.38
C GLU A 120 -14.13 35.42 -14.23
#